data_AF-A0A9Y2L0C0-F1
#
_entry.id   AF-A0A9Y2L0C0-F1
#
_cell.length_a   1.000
_cell.length_b   1.000
_cell.length_c   1.000
_cell.angle_alpha   90.00
_cell.angle_beta   90.00
_cell.angle_gamma   90.00
#
_symmetry.space_group_name_H-M   'P 1'
#
loop_
_entity.id
_entity.type
_entity.pdbx_description
1 polymer ?
#
loop_
_entity_poly.entity_id
_entity_poly.type
_entity_poly.pdbx_seq_one_letter_code
_entity_poly.pdbx_strand_id
1 'polypeptide(L)'
;MWRIQAEGVSILGEFLQDCRAKAGEGCDTVLLSGEDFENAIVDLTLASEIETLARDIGFSEVIWVVVDRDKHDYAASIYAEMSRHGVVLQRSVVAEALKKRGCLYVSTHNFNYIFALDFARFKERFRASLNGELVEYSMNDFVADRPGSILLKRLMTQSRYEEFMATAEFSTEVANQRISSRKVEKNYLATALNLTAIRRRIFPWNPIVALLATLRS
;
A
#
# COMPACT_ATOMS: atom_id res chain seq x y z
N MET A 1 -5.69 6.10 -9.61
CA MET A 1 -6.44 6.07 -8.34
C MET A 1 -5.65 6.79 -7.22
N TRP A 2 -4.31 6.85 -7.33
CA TRP A 2 -3.41 7.86 -6.71
C TRP A 2 -3.84 9.35 -6.76
N ARG A 3 -4.78 9.72 -7.65
CA ARG A 3 -5.31 11.09 -7.75
C ARG A 3 -6.26 11.45 -6.60
N ILE A 4 -6.79 10.48 -5.85
CA ILE A 4 -7.70 10.76 -4.72
C ILE A 4 -7.03 11.66 -3.68
N GLN A 5 -5.74 11.42 -3.42
CA GLN A 5 -4.94 12.21 -2.47
C GLN A 5 -4.55 13.58 -3.01
N ALA A 6 -4.36 13.72 -4.34
CA ALA A 6 -3.91 14.95 -4.97
C ALA A 6 -5.06 15.88 -5.39
N GLU A 7 -6.21 15.30 -5.73
CA GLU A 7 -7.31 15.98 -6.41
C GLU A 7 -8.67 15.73 -5.73
N GLY A 8 -8.68 14.98 -4.63
CA GLY A 8 -9.83 14.79 -3.76
C GLY A 8 -10.68 13.55 -4.08
N VAL A 9 -11.64 13.30 -3.19
CA VAL A 9 -12.52 12.12 -3.25
C VAL A 9 -13.46 12.16 -4.47
N SER A 10 -13.67 13.32 -5.11
CA SER A 10 -14.51 13.45 -6.32
C SER A 10 -14.09 12.52 -7.47
N ILE A 11 -12.79 12.31 -7.67
CA ILE A 11 -12.27 11.40 -8.71
C ILE A 11 -12.59 9.94 -8.40
N LEU A 12 -12.61 9.56 -7.11
CA LEU A 12 -13.11 8.25 -6.72
C LEU A 12 -14.57 8.10 -7.13
N GLY A 13 -15.34 9.19 -7.05
CA GLY A 13 -16.76 9.17 -7.42
C GLY A 13 -16.98 8.87 -8.89
N GLU A 14 -16.25 9.54 -9.78
CA GLU A 14 -16.28 9.25 -11.22
C GLU A 14 -15.89 7.80 -11.52
N PHE A 15 -14.86 7.30 -10.85
CA PHE A 15 -14.42 5.91 -10.99
C PHE A 15 -15.46 4.90 -10.50
N LEU A 16 -16.07 5.14 -9.33
CA LEU A 16 -17.12 4.29 -8.77
C LEU A 16 -18.38 4.27 -9.64
N GLN A 17 -18.76 5.42 -10.22
CA GLN A 17 -19.85 5.51 -11.18
C GLN A 17 -19.57 4.68 -12.44
N ASP A 18 -18.35 4.79 -12.98
CA ASP A 18 -17.92 4.01 -14.15
C ASP A 18 -17.91 2.50 -13.85
N CYS A 19 -17.39 2.08 -12.68
CA CYS A 19 -17.44 0.69 -12.23
C CYS A 19 -18.89 0.17 -12.17
N ARG A 20 -19.80 0.96 -11.59
CA ARG A 20 -21.22 0.60 -11.48
C ARG A 20 -21.89 0.51 -12.86
N ALA A 21 -21.57 1.44 -13.77
CA ALA A 21 -22.11 1.42 -15.14
C ALA A 21 -21.61 0.22 -15.97
N LYS A 22 -20.40 -0.26 -15.68
CA LYS A 22 -19.78 -1.42 -16.35
C LYS A 22 -20.09 -2.75 -15.67
N ALA A 23 -20.64 -2.73 -14.47
CA ALA A 23 -21.04 -3.94 -13.75
C ALA A 23 -22.12 -4.67 -14.57
N GLY A 24 -21.81 -5.89 -15.02
CA GLY A 24 -22.77 -6.74 -15.75
C GLY A 24 -23.83 -7.32 -14.83
N GLU A 25 -24.82 -8.01 -15.42
CA GLU A 25 -25.84 -8.74 -14.66
C GLU A 25 -25.18 -9.73 -13.67
N GLY A 26 -25.58 -9.65 -12.40
CA GLY A 26 -25.06 -10.52 -11.35
C GLY A 26 -23.74 -10.09 -10.69
N CYS A 27 -23.23 -8.90 -11.02
CA CYS A 27 -22.15 -8.25 -10.29
C CYS A 27 -22.73 -7.35 -9.18
N ASP A 28 -22.48 -7.71 -7.93
CA ASP A 28 -22.97 -7.00 -6.74
C ASP A 28 -21.87 -6.28 -5.95
N THR A 29 -20.60 -6.55 -6.30
CA THR A 29 -19.44 -6.14 -5.52
C THR A 29 -18.36 -5.55 -6.43
N VAL A 30 -17.82 -4.40 -6.04
CA VAL A 30 -16.63 -3.80 -6.66
C VAL A 30 -15.48 -3.89 -5.65
N LEU A 31 -14.38 -4.52 -6.05
CA LEU A 31 -13.17 -4.63 -5.24
C LEU A 31 -12.14 -3.58 -5.69
N LEU A 32 -11.67 -2.76 -4.74
CA LEU A 32 -10.67 -1.72 -4.98
C LEU A 32 -9.34 -2.05 -4.31
N SER A 33 -8.23 -1.68 -4.96
CA SER A 33 -6.88 -1.84 -4.39
C SER A 33 -6.62 -0.82 -3.27
N GLY A 34 -6.05 -1.31 -2.16
CA GLY A 34 -5.93 -0.58 -0.89
C GLY A 34 -4.76 0.41 -0.75
N GLU A 35 -3.74 0.38 -1.63
CA GLU A 35 -2.54 1.25 -1.46
C GLU A 35 -2.91 2.74 -1.40
N ASP A 36 -3.89 3.16 -2.20
CA ASP A 36 -4.35 4.55 -2.24
C ASP A 36 -5.20 4.95 -1.01
N PHE A 37 -5.69 3.96 -0.25
CA PHE A 37 -6.62 4.13 0.86
C PHE A 37 -5.99 3.98 2.24
N GLU A 38 -4.71 3.60 2.33
CA GLU A 38 -4.03 3.41 3.62
C GLU A 38 -4.07 4.67 4.51
N ASN A 39 -4.04 5.85 3.90
CA ASN A 39 -4.19 7.13 4.61
C ASN A 39 -5.47 7.18 5.46
N ALA A 40 -6.57 6.55 4.99
CA ALA A 40 -7.86 6.56 5.65
C ALA A 40 -7.85 5.84 7.02
N ILE A 41 -6.89 4.93 7.23
CA ILE A 41 -6.68 4.26 8.53
C ILE A 41 -6.30 5.29 9.61
N VAL A 42 -5.54 6.32 9.21
CA VAL A 42 -5.06 7.36 10.12
C VAL A 42 -5.95 8.60 10.08
N ASP A 43 -6.38 8.99 8.87
CA ASP A 43 -7.30 10.10 8.59
C ASP A 43 -8.74 9.59 8.46
N LEU A 44 -9.47 9.64 9.57
CA LEU A 44 -10.83 9.10 9.66
C LEU A 44 -11.85 9.95 8.88
N THR A 45 -11.53 11.23 8.65
CA THR A 45 -12.40 12.10 7.84
C THR A 45 -12.40 11.60 6.40
N LEU A 46 -11.23 11.24 5.85
CA LEU A 46 -11.13 10.64 4.53
C LEU A 46 -11.94 9.33 4.42
N ALA A 47 -11.88 8.46 5.44
CA ALA A 47 -12.68 7.24 5.46
C ALA A 47 -14.19 7.52 5.38
N SER A 48 -14.67 8.48 6.18
CA SER A 48 -16.07 8.90 6.19
C SER A 48 -16.51 9.53 4.85
N GLU A 49 -15.64 10.33 4.22
CA GLU A 49 -15.91 10.95 2.92
C GLU A 49 -16.04 9.89 1.81
N ILE A 50 -15.16 8.88 1.83
CA ILE A 50 -15.22 7.74 0.89
C ILE A 50 -16.54 6.98 1.05
N GLU A 51 -16.94 6.64 2.28
CA GLU A 51 -18.19 5.90 2.52
C GLU A 51 -19.43 6.70 2.12
N THR A 52 -19.43 8.00 2.43
CA THR A 52 -20.53 8.90 2.06
C THR A 52 -20.65 8.98 0.54
N LEU A 53 -19.53 9.19 -0.16
CA LEU A 53 -19.52 9.26 -1.61
C LEU A 53 -19.98 7.95 -2.27
N ALA A 54 -19.51 6.80 -1.78
CA ALA A 54 -19.93 5.50 -2.31
C ALA A 54 -21.45 5.31 -2.15
N ARG A 55 -22.00 5.70 -0.98
CA ARG A 55 -23.45 5.65 -0.72
C ARG A 55 -24.23 6.57 -1.63
N ASP A 56 -23.77 7.80 -1.82
CA ASP A 56 -24.42 8.78 -2.71
C ASP A 56 -24.45 8.32 -4.17
N ILE A 57 -23.44 7.54 -4.59
CA ILE A 57 -23.38 6.90 -5.91
C ILE A 57 -24.29 5.69 -6.01
N GLY A 58 -24.78 5.17 -4.88
CA GLY A 58 -25.75 4.08 -4.79
C GLY A 58 -25.16 2.72 -4.45
N PHE A 59 -23.95 2.65 -3.89
CA PHE A 59 -23.47 1.45 -3.20
C PHE A 59 -24.20 1.31 -1.86
N SER A 60 -24.64 0.10 -1.52
CA SER A 60 -25.36 -0.14 -0.26
C SER A 60 -24.46 -0.18 0.96
N GLU A 61 -23.22 -0.63 0.78
CA GLU A 61 -22.25 -0.88 1.84
C GLU A 61 -20.83 -0.66 1.33
N VAL A 62 -19.94 -0.26 2.24
CA VAL A 62 -18.49 -0.26 2.04
C VAL A 62 -17.88 -1.19 3.08
N ILE A 63 -17.12 -2.18 2.62
CA ILE A 63 -16.40 -3.10 3.49
C ILE A 63 -14.92 -2.75 3.41
N TRP A 64 -14.32 -2.40 4.55
CA TRP A 64 -12.89 -2.13 4.66
C TRP A 64 -12.15 -3.43 4.94
N VAL A 65 -11.26 -3.83 4.02
CA VAL A 65 -10.43 -5.01 4.19
C VAL A 65 -8.99 -4.57 4.44
N VAL A 66 -8.47 -4.91 5.62
CA VAL A 66 -7.09 -4.62 6.02
C VAL A 66 -6.30 -5.91 6.13
N VAL A 67 -5.14 -5.94 5.49
CA VAL A 67 -4.17 -7.04 5.64
C VAL A 67 -3.11 -6.58 6.64
N ASP A 68 -3.19 -7.09 7.87
CA ASP A 68 -2.25 -6.75 8.92
C ASP A 68 -0.94 -7.51 8.75
N ARG A 69 0.17 -6.80 8.96
CA ARG A 69 1.52 -7.31 8.76
C ARG A 69 2.39 -6.90 9.94
N ASP A 70 3.38 -7.72 10.27
CA ASP A 70 4.36 -7.33 11.28
C ASP A 70 4.93 -5.95 10.95
N LYS A 71 4.85 -5.07 11.95
CA LYS A 71 5.16 -3.65 11.80
C LYS A 71 6.62 -3.37 11.48
N HIS A 72 7.54 -4.23 11.92
CA HIS A 72 8.96 -4.09 11.62
C HIS A 72 9.25 -4.52 10.19
N ASP A 73 8.66 -5.64 9.76
CA ASP A 73 8.72 -6.10 8.38
C ASP A 73 8.08 -5.11 7.42
N TYR A 74 6.96 -4.51 7.80
CA TYR A 74 6.28 -3.52 7.00
C TYR A 74 7.09 -2.23 6.89
N ALA A 75 7.59 -1.69 8.01
CA ALA A 75 8.49 -0.53 8.01
C ALA A 75 9.76 -0.77 7.14
N ALA A 76 10.33 -1.97 7.21
CA ALA A 76 11.47 -2.35 6.37
C ALA A 76 11.12 -2.47 4.88
N SER A 77 9.88 -2.86 4.55
CA SER A 77 9.37 -2.85 3.18
C SER A 77 9.19 -1.42 2.66
N ILE A 78 8.56 -0.53 3.43
CA ILE A 78 8.40 0.88 3.06
C ILE A 78 9.76 1.56 2.88
N TYR A 79 10.72 1.31 3.78
CA TYR A 79 12.09 1.80 3.63
C TYR A 79 12.72 1.34 2.30
N ALA A 80 12.62 0.04 1.97
CA ALA A 80 13.14 -0.46 0.70
C ALA A 80 12.42 0.18 -0.51
N GLU A 81 11.10 0.33 -0.44
CA GLU A 81 10.29 0.88 -1.53
C GLU A 81 10.58 2.37 -1.78
N MET A 82 10.65 3.18 -0.73
CA MET A 82 10.99 4.61 -0.85
C MET A 82 12.38 4.82 -1.44
N SER A 83 13.32 3.91 -1.16
CA SER A 83 14.62 3.88 -1.81
C SER A 83 14.56 3.61 -3.32
N ARG A 84 13.48 3.04 -3.87
CA ARG A 84 13.26 2.86 -5.32
C ARG A 84 12.65 4.11 -5.96
N HIS A 85 11.81 4.83 -5.22
CA HIS A 85 11.17 6.07 -5.69
C HIS A 85 12.05 7.31 -5.57
N GLY A 86 13.08 7.27 -4.73
CA GLY A 86 14.08 8.34 -4.63
C GLY A 86 13.71 9.34 -3.56
N VAL A 87 12.98 8.86 -2.58
CA VAL A 87 12.66 9.55 -1.35
C VAL A 87 13.72 9.11 -0.35
N VAL A 88 14.44 10.04 0.28
CA VAL A 88 15.44 9.71 1.29
C VAL A 88 14.77 9.64 2.66
N LEU A 89 14.86 8.48 3.31
CA LEU A 89 14.38 8.27 4.67
C LEU A 89 15.56 7.97 5.58
N GLN A 90 15.57 8.57 6.77
CA GLN A 90 16.54 8.23 7.81
C GLN A 90 15.98 7.08 8.66
N ARG A 91 16.79 6.04 8.90
CA ARG A 91 16.38 4.87 9.70
C ARG A 91 15.91 5.26 11.11
N SER A 92 16.58 6.22 11.73
CA SER A 92 16.21 6.77 13.05
C SER A 92 14.81 7.37 13.04
N VAL A 93 14.45 8.12 11.98
CA VAL A 93 13.12 8.73 11.83
C VAL A 93 12.05 7.66 11.64
N VAL A 94 12.30 6.63 10.83
CA VAL A 94 11.37 5.51 10.64
C VAL A 94 11.16 4.73 11.95
N ALA A 95 12.24 4.42 12.66
CA ALA A 95 12.18 3.71 13.94
C ALA A 95 11.41 4.52 15.00
N GLU A 96 11.66 5.83 15.07
CA GLU A 96 10.98 6.71 16.01
C GLU A 96 9.50 6.89 15.66
N ALA A 97 9.16 7.01 14.37
CA ALA A 97 7.79 7.07 13.89
C ALA A 97 7.01 5.80 14.27
N LEU A 98 7.60 4.63 14.04
CA LEU A 98 7.03 3.34 14.43
C LEU A 98 6.82 3.26 15.95
N LYS A 99 7.81 3.64 16.75
CA LYS A 99 7.75 3.58 18.21
C LYS A 99 6.68 4.52 18.78
N LYS A 100 6.71 5.79 18.38
CA LYS A 100 5.89 6.86 18.99
C LYS A 100 4.49 6.96 18.40
N ARG A 101 4.37 6.89 17.07
CA ARG A 101 3.12 7.21 16.36
C ARG A 101 2.45 5.97 15.79
N GLY A 102 3.21 4.94 15.43
CA GLY A 102 2.70 3.79 14.70
C GLY A 102 2.43 4.06 13.22
N CYS A 103 2.73 5.27 12.72
CA CYS A 103 2.61 5.63 11.32
C CYS A 103 3.79 6.48 10.86
N LEU A 104 4.05 6.48 9.55
CA LEU A 104 5.10 7.26 8.91
C LEU A 104 4.50 8.18 7.84
N TYR A 105 4.75 9.47 8.00
CA TYR A 105 4.38 10.50 7.02
C TYR A 105 5.52 10.67 6.02
N VAL A 106 5.21 10.54 4.73
CA VAL A 106 6.17 10.71 3.64
C VAL A 106 5.57 11.65 2.60
N SER A 107 6.12 12.87 2.55
CA SER A 107 5.76 13.86 1.54
C SER A 107 6.76 13.82 0.39
N THR A 108 6.23 13.85 -0.83
CA THR A 108 6.97 14.01 -2.08
C THR A 108 6.40 15.22 -2.83
N HIS A 109 7.06 15.63 -3.91
CA HIS A 109 6.54 16.69 -4.79
C HIS A 109 5.13 16.44 -5.33
N ASN A 110 4.68 15.18 -5.38
CA ASN A 110 3.39 14.82 -5.94
C ASN A 110 2.37 14.38 -4.88
N PHE A 111 2.82 13.84 -3.74
CA PHE A 111 1.95 13.06 -2.83
C PHE A 111 2.33 13.19 -1.36
N ASN A 112 1.34 13.02 -0.49
CA ASN A 112 1.50 12.90 0.96
C ASN A 112 0.99 11.52 1.42
N TYR A 113 1.92 10.58 1.56
CA TYR A 113 1.61 9.25 2.05
C TYR A 113 1.62 9.21 3.57
N ILE A 114 0.64 8.50 4.15
CA ILE A 114 0.60 8.15 5.56
C ILE A 114 0.58 6.62 5.62
N PHE A 115 1.75 6.03 5.87
CA PHE A 115 1.87 4.58 6.04
C PHE A 115 1.48 4.21 7.48
N ALA A 116 0.43 3.40 7.64
CA ALA A 116 -0.09 2.92 8.92
C ALA A 116 0.71 1.69 9.38
N LEU A 117 1.95 1.92 9.82
CA LEU A 117 2.92 0.86 10.14
C LEU A 117 2.49 -0.11 11.25
N ASP A 118 1.71 0.34 12.24
CA ASP A 118 1.23 -0.44 13.38
C ASP A 118 -0.31 -0.34 13.43
N PHE A 119 -0.98 -1.09 12.55
CA PHE A 119 -2.44 -1.03 12.36
C PHE A 119 -3.21 -1.27 13.66
N ALA A 120 -2.72 -2.19 14.51
CA ALA A 120 -3.32 -2.50 15.80
C ALA A 120 -3.56 -1.25 16.68
N ARG A 121 -2.71 -0.21 16.56
CA ARG A 121 -2.91 1.06 17.31
C ARG A 121 -4.06 1.90 16.79
N PHE A 122 -4.41 1.77 15.51
CA PHE A 122 -5.46 2.55 14.85
C PHE A 122 -6.77 1.80 14.78
N LYS A 123 -6.73 0.46 14.78
CA LYS A 123 -7.85 -0.45 14.57
C LYS A 123 -9.15 -0.04 15.25
N GLU A 124 -9.15 0.12 16.57
CA GLU A 124 -10.38 0.39 17.32
C GLU A 124 -10.98 1.76 16.96
N ARG A 125 -10.12 2.78 16.82
CA ARG A 125 -10.56 4.12 16.44
C ARG A 125 -11.05 4.16 14.99
N PHE A 126 -10.35 3.46 14.10
CA PHE A 126 -10.73 3.33 12.70
C PHE A 126 -12.09 2.64 12.60
N ARG A 127 -12.24 1.45 13.21
CA ARG A 127 -13.51 0.71 13.27
C ARG A 127 -14.67 1.55 13.80
N ALA A 128 -14.45 2.33 14.86
CA ALA A 128 -15.48 3.19 15.44
C ALA A 128 -15.91 4.35 14.53
N SER A 129 -15.10 4.70 13.52
CA SER A 129 -15.41 5.75 12.54
C SER A 129 -16.12 5.25 11.29
N LEU A 130 -16.16 3.93 11.07
CA LEU A 130 -16.77 3.33 9.89
C LEU A 130 -18.27 3.13 10.09
N ASN A 131 -19.05 3.29 9.03
CA ASN A 131 -20.44 2.87 9.00
C ASN A 131 -20.59 1.41 8.56
N GLY A 132 -19.58 0.87 7.87
CA GLY A 132 -19.56 -0.49 7.35
C GLY A 132 -18.71 -1.47 8.16
N GLU A 133 -18.48 -2.65 7.58
CA GLU A 133 -17.68 -3.69 8.20
C GLU A 133 -16.16 -3.42 8.04
N LEU A 134 -15.40 -3.74 9.09
CA LEU A 134 -13.94 -3.88 9.04
C LEU A 134 -13.57 -5.36 9.10
N VAL A 135 -12.92 -5.84 8.05
CA VAL A 135 -12.38 -7.20 7.93
C VAL A 135 -10.87 -7.13 8.03
N GLU A 136 -10.29 -7.95 8.90
CA GLU A 136 -8.85 -8.04 9.09
C GLU A 136 -8.35 -9.44 8.74
N TYR A 137 -7.29 -9.50 7.94
CA TYR A 137 -6.56 -10.73 7.64
C TYR A 137 -5.11 -10.58 8.06
N SER A 138 -4.49 -11.63 8.59
CA SER A 138 -3.04 -11.63 8.71
C SER A 138 -2.40 -11.74 7.32
N MET A 139 -1.21 -11.17 7.15
CA MET A 139 -0.44 -11.30 5.92
C MET A 139 -0.21 -12.77 5.54
N ASN A 140 0.00 -13.64 6.53
CA ASN A 140 0.20 -15.08 6.31
C ASN A 140 -1.05 -15.72 5.71
N ASP A 141 -2.23 -15.46 6.28
CA ASP A 141 -3.48 -16.01 5.77
C ASP A 141 -3.82 -15.47 4.38
N PHE A 142 -3.51 -14.19 4.15
CA PHE A 142 -3.76 -13.53 2.88
C PHE A 142 -2.93 -14.12 1.73
N VAL A 143 -1.74 -14.67 2.01
CA VAL A 143 -0.84 -15.24 1.00
C VAL A 143 -0.71 -16.77 1.02
N ALA A 144 -1.38 -17.47 1.95
CA ALA A 144 -1.16 -18.90 2.22
C ALA A 144 -1.39 -19.83 1.00
N ASP A 145 -2.42 -19.56 0.21
CA ASP A 145 -2.75 -20.30 -1.02
C ASP A 145 -2.28 -19.50 -2.23
N ARG A 146 -2.97 -18.39 -2.49
CA ARG A 146 -2.53 -17.31 -3.37
C ARG A 146 -2.90 -15.98 -2.74
N PRO A 147 -2.15 -14.89 -3.04
CA PRO A 147 -2.47 -13.56 -2.54
C PRO A 147 -3.94 -13.20 -2.82
N GLY A 148 -4.71 -12.95 -1.76
CA GLY A 148 -6.11 -12.55 -1.85
C GLY A 148 -7.12 -13.69 -1.94
N SER A 149 -6.70 -14.95 -2.03
CA SER A 149 -7.63 -16.09 -2.09
C SER A 149 -8.60 -16.13 -0.92
N ILE A 150 -8.16 -15.78 0.29
CA ILE A 150 -9.04 -15.74 1.47
C ILE A 150 -10.17 -14.72 1.34
N LEU A 151 -9.89 -13.58 0.72
CA LEU A 151 -10.88 -12.55 0.43
C LEU A 151 -11.83 -13.00 -0.68
N LEU A 152 -11.30 -13.55 -1.77
CA LEU A 152 -12.12 -14.02 -2.89
C LEU A 152 -13.07 -15.15 -2.48
N LYS A 153 -12.61 -16.09 -1.65
CA LYS A 153 -13.45 -17.17 -1.08
C LYS A 153 -14.55 -16.62 -0.16
N ARG A 154 -14.36 -15.45 0.45
CA ARG A 154 -15.40 -14.76 1.23
C ARG A 154 -16.42 -14.08 0.33
N LEU A 155 -15.97 -13.48 -0.78
CA LEU A 155 -16.82 -12.71 -1.68
C LEU A 155 -17.59 -13.59 -2.69
N MET A 156 -17.16 -14.83 -2.91
CA MET A 156 -17.71 -15.70 -3.95
C MET A 156 -18.14 -17.06 -3.36
N THR A 157 -19.19 -17.65 -3.93
CA THR A 157 -19.50 -19.07 -3.69
C THR A 157 -18.34 -19.96 -4.14
N GLN A 158 -18.18 -21.13 -3.52
CA GLN A 158 -17.13 -22.08 -3.88
C GLN A 158 -17.06 -22.39 -5.39
N SER A 159 -18.20 -22.62 -6.05
CA SER A 159 -18.25 -22.88 -7.49
C SER A 159 -17.76 -21.71 -8.34
N ARG A 160 -18.16 -20.47 -8.03
CA ARG A 160 -17.66 -19.25 -8.70
C ARG A 160 -16.17 -19.02 -8.44
N TYR A 161 -15.69 -19.31 -7.23
CA TYR A 161 -14.26 -19.24 -6.94
C TYR A 161 -13.48 -20.24 -7.79
N GLU A 162 -13.93 -21.49 -7.88
CA GLU A 162 -13.28 -22.51 -8.74
C GLU A 162 -13.27 -22.12 -10.21
N GLU A 163 -14.37 -21.57 -10.74
CA GLU A 163 -14.45 -21.05 -12.10
C GLU A 163 -13.49 -19.87 -12.34
N PHE A 164 -13.44 -18.92 -11.40
CA PHE A 164 -12.49 -17.81 -11.43
C PHE A 164 -11.05 -18.34 -11.44
N MET A 165 -10.73 -19.30 -10.57
CA MET A 165 -9.39 -19.88 -10.48
C MET A 165 -9.00 -20.67 -11.75
N ALA A 166 -9.97 -21.24 -12.45
CA ALA A 166 -9.75 -21.96 -13.71
C ALA A 166 -9.53 -21.02 -14.91
N THR A 167 -10.09 -19.81 -14.86
CA THR A 167 -10.03 -18.83 -15.97
C THR A 167 -8.98 -17.74 -15.76
N ALA A 168 -8.60 -17.48 -14.51
CA ALA A 168 -7.62 -16.46 -14.19
C ALA A 168 -6.23 -16.83 -14.74
N GLU A 169 -5.65 -15.91 -15.50
CA GLU A 169 -4.27 -16.02 -15.98
C GLU A 169 -3.32 -15.47 -14.92
N PHE A 170 -2.46 -16.35 -14.39
CA PHE A 170 -1.46 -15.98 -13.40
C PHE A 170 -0.10 -15.87 -14.07
N SER A 171 0.43 -14.66 -14.16
CA SER A 171 1.82 -14.47 -14.59
C SER A 171 2.76 -14.93 -13.47
N THR A 172 3.68 -15.85 -13.79
CA THR A 172 4.79 -16.24 -12.92
C THR A 172 6.00 -15.31 -13.06
N GLU A 173 5.95 -14.34 -13.98
CA GLU A 173 7.12 -13.54 -14.39
C GLU A 173 7.38 -12.35 -13.47
N VAL A 174 6.36 -11.84 -12.76
CA VAL A 174 6.48 -10.66 -11.91
C VAL A 174 6.54 -11.04 -10.43
N ALA A 175 7.58 -11.78 -10.05
CA ALA A 175 7.97 -11.81 -8.64
C ALA A 175 8.66 -10.47 -8.34
N ASN A 176 7.98 -9.56 -7.65
CA ASN A 176 8.57 -8.32 -7.17
C ASN A 176 9.70 -8.65 -6.17
N GLN A 177 10.91 -8.85 -6.68
CA GLN A 177 12.03 -9.26 -5.85
C GLN A 177 12.41 -8.12 -4.91
N ARG A 178 12.49 -8.44 -3.61
CA ARG A 178 12.99 -7.52 -2.61
C ARG A 178 14.44 -7.17 -2.97
N ILE A 179 14.71 -5.88 -3.19
CA ILE A 179 16.07 -5.43 -3.43
C ILE A 179 16.92 -5.69 -2.18
N SER A 180 18.19 -6.04 -2.37
CA SER A 180 19.09 -6.32 -1.26
C SER A 180 19.32 -5.06 -0.42
N SER A 181 19.58 -5.24 0.89
CA SER A 181 19.88 -4.13 1.81
C SER A 181 21.01 -3.23 1.28
N ARG A 182 22.04 -3.83 0.67
CA ARG A 182 23.13 -3.08 0.03
C ARG A 182 22.64 -2.19 -1.12
N LYS A 183 21.69 -2.67 -1.94
CA LYS A 183 21.11 -1.90 -3.04
C LYS A 183 20.20 -0.78 -2.51
N VAL A 184 19.45 -1.02 -1.44
CA VAL A 184 18.65 0.00 -0.74
C VAL A 184 19.54 1.16 -0.30
N GLU A 185 20.61 0.88 0.46
CA GLU A 185 21.52 1.91 0.95
C GLU A 185 22.24 2.65 -0.19
N LYS A 186 22.63 1.92 -1.25
CA LYS A 186 23.21 2.55 -2.46
C LYS A 186 22.24 3.53 -3.10
N ASN A 187 20.96 3.18 -3.19
CA ASN A 187 19.96 4.07 -3.76
C ASN A 187 19.79 5.32 -2.90
N TYR A 188 19.73 5.18 -1.58
CA TYR A 188 19.64 6.32 -0.66
C TYR A 188 20.83 7.27 -0.79
N LEU A 189 22.05 6.73 -0.81
CA LEU A 189 23.26 7.54 -0.99
C LEU A 189 23.25 8.26 -2.35
N ALA A 190 22.90 7.55 -3.42
CA ALA A 190 22.82 8.15 -4.75
C ALA A 190 21.77 9.28 -4.81
N THR A 191 20.61 9.08 -4.19
CA THR A 191 19.56 10.12 -4.11
C THR A 191 20.03 11.32 -3.28
N ALA A 192 20.60 11.09 -2.09
CA ALA A 192 21.06 12.16 -1.21
C ALA A 192 22.16 13.02 -1.83
N LEU A 193 23.00 12.44 -2.70
CA LEU A 193 24.07 13.15 -3.42
C LEU A 193 23.64 13.68 -4.79
N ASN A 194 22.36 13.58 -5.15
CA ASN A 194 21.83 13.91 -6.48
C ASN A 194 22.55 13.20 -7.65
N LEU A 195 23.03 11.98 -7.41
CA LEU A 195 23.73 11.13 -8.39
C LEU A 195 22.74 10.20 -9.11
N THR A 196 21.65 10.76 -9.61
CA THR A 196 20.54 10.02 -10.25
C THR A 196 20.98 9.16 -11.44
N ALA A 197 22.06 9.55 -12.14
CA ALA A 197 22.69 8.74 -13.20
C ALA A 197 23.25 7.39 -12.70
N ILE A 198 23.69 7.30 -11.44
CA ILE A 198 24.22 6.07 -10.81
C ILE A 198 23.10 5.07 -10.49
N ARG A 199 21.85 5.54 -10.43
CA ARG A 199 20.67 4.72 -10.15
C ARG A 199 20.34 3.76 -11.30
N ARG A 200 20.58 4.21 -12.54
CA ARG A 200 20.24 3.51 -13.80
C ARG A 200 21.38 2.67 -14.39
N ARG A 201 22.65 2.91 -14.01
CA ARG A 201 23.81 2.13 -14.49
C ARG A 201 24.37 1.23 -13.40
N ILE A 202 24.55 -0.06 -13.71
CA ILE A 202 25.46 -0.95 -12.98
C ILE A 202 26.88 -0.44 -13.27
N PHE A 203 27.32 0.61 -12.56
CA PHE A 203 28.70 1.05 -12.65
C PHE A 203 29.56 0.16 -11.75
N PRO A 204 30.67 -0.41 -12.26
CA PRO A 204 31.68 -1.04 -11.44
C PRO A 204 32.25 0.02 -10.49
N TRP A 205 32.65 -0.42 -9.31
CA TRP A 205 32.90 0.40 -8.14
C TRP A 205 33.95 1.49 -8.41
N ASN A 206 33.57 2.75 -8.21
CA ASN A 206 34.53 3.84 -8.09
C ASN A 206 34.99 3.89 -6.61
N PRO A 207 36.31 3.79 -6.32
CA PRO A 207 36.86 3.66 -4.97
C PRO A 207 36.49 4.79 -4.00
N ILE A 208 36.04 5.94 -4.50
CA ILE A 208 35.64 7.10 -3.68
C ILE A 208 34.34 6.81 -2.88
N VAL A 209 33.40 6.04 -3.44
CA VAL A 209 32.12 5.72 -2.77
C VAL A 209 32.30 4.66 -1.67
N ALA A 210 33.28 3.77 -1.83
CA ALA A 210 33.66 2.79 -0.80
C ALA A 210 34.28 3.48 0.43
N LEU A 211 35.12 4.48 0.21
CA LEU A 211 35.82 5.21 1.25
C LEU A 211 34.86 6.02 2.15
N LEU A 212 33.81 6.61 1.57
CA LEU A 212 32.82 7.38 2.33
C LEU A 212 31.86 6.50 3.14
N ALA A 213 31.66 5.25 2.74
CA ALA A 213 30.82 4.30 3.47
C ALA A 213 31.53 3.71 4.71
N THR A 214 32.87 3.58 4.67
CA THR A 214 33.67 3.08 5.81
C THR A 214 33.98 4.13 6.87
N LEU A 215 33.78 5.43 6.57
CA LEU A 215 34.02 6.52 7.52
C LEU A 215 32.81 6.84 8.43
N ARG A 216 31.70 6.10 8.29
CA ARG A 216 30.48 6.28 9.11
C ARG A 216 30.06 5.04 9.91
N SER A 217 30.87 3.98 9.95
CA SER A 217 30.70 2.85 10.88
C SER A 217 31.41 3.10 12.20
#